data_AF-A0A377GBU3-F1
#
_entry.id   AF-A0A377GBU3-F1
#
_cell.length_a   1.000
_cell.length_b   1.000
_cell.length_c   1.000
_cell.angle_alpha   90.00
_cell.angle_beta   90.00
_cell.angle_gamma   90.00
#
_symmetry.space_group_name_H-M   'P 1'
#
loop_
_entity.id
_entity.type
_entity.pdbx_description
1 polymer ?
#
loop_
_entity_poly.entity_id
_entity_poly.type
_entity_poly.pdbx_seq_one_letter_code
_entity_poly.pdbx_strand_id
1 'polypeptide(L)'
;MLTAAKLKKKLDYARFTQLAVMFMVAMWIYLFTTIPHKWWVLLTVIMISAGIEPGLIIRRSIHRIGGTFAALLILIPLIYLMQINYRFIPVVFIFGIIGLAVTALNTRRYDISVFFITIVVFLLLAQTTDANSPEGPFEMVLNRGICTVIGIFIVLVGDYFLFQAWRYSQKLYLFHQMMVYNFFNDTVQQIVTCRTEKVNTFILVEKLRGQVIKHCAPIAISAENLKLEVKISPEIKKKVDMFQETIWDLRRLIFALCVSEFVLHSATTTEKHVQQFKILMKKAKENFIYTEDILE
;
A
#
# COMPACT_ATOMS: atom_id res chain seq x y z
N MET A 1 20.55 14.20 -15.46
CA MET A 1 19.83 12.98 -15.03
C MET A 1 19.66 12.98 -13.51
N LEU A 2 18.42 12.95 -13.03
CA LEU A 2 18.12 12.82 -11.60
C LEU A 2 18.58 11.43 -11.11
N THR A 3 19.39 11.37 -10.05
CA THR A 3 19.75 10.10 -9.40
C THR A 3 18.58 9.55 -8.59
N ALA A 4 18.47 8.22 -8.45
CA ALA A 4 17.40 7.57 -7.70
C ALA A 4 17.23 8.13 -6.27
N ALA A 5 18.34 8.52 -5.62
CA ALA A 5 18.34 9.14 -4.30
C ALA A 5 17.67 10.53 -4.26
N LYS A 6 17.92 11.38 -5.27
CA LYS A 6 17.26 12.70 -5.38
C LYS A 6 15.77 12.54 -5.65
N LEU A 7 15.39 11.56 -6.48
CA LEU A 7 13.99 11.28 -6.79
C LEU A 7 13.24 10.77 -5.56
N LYS A 8 13.85 9.85 -4.81
CA LYS A 8 13.33 9.37 -3.52
C LYS A 8 13.06 10.52 -2.56
N LYS A 9 14.05 11.40 -2.34
CA LYS A 9 13.91 12.55 -1.45
C LYS A 9 12.72 13.42 -1.85
N LYS A 10 12.59 13.78 -3.14
CA LYS A 10 11.45 14.56 -3.64
C LYS A 10 10.10 13.86 -3.36
N LEU A 11 10.02 12.56 -3.62
CA LEU A 11 8.81 11.76 -3.40
C LEU A 11 8.43 11.73 -1.91
N ASP A 12 9.41 11.47 -1.03
CA ASP A 12 9.21 11.44 0.42
C ASP A 12 8.72 12.80 0.95
N TYR A 13 9.30 13.91 0.49
CA TYR A 13 8.86 15.26 0.87
C TYR A 13 7.42 15.54 0.43
N ALA A 14 7.08 15.25 -0.83
CA ALA A 14 5.73 15.52 -1.32
C ALA A 14 4.68 14.69 -0.57
N ARG A 15 5.01 13.43 -0.24
CA ARG A 15 4.14 12.57 0.56
C ARG A 15 4.00 13.08 2.00
N PHE A 16 5.10 13.52 2.61
CA PHE A 16 5.06 14.14 3.94
C PHE A 16 4.20 15.39 3.95
N THR A 17 4.39 16.30 2.99
CA THR A 17 3.57 17.52 2.86
C THR A 17 2.10 17.20 2.65
N GLN A 18 1.78 16.20 1.80
CA GLN A 18 0.40 15.75 1.60
C GLN A 18 -0.23 15.27 2.92
N LEU A 19 0.45 14.38 3.65
CA LEU A 19 -0.03 13.87 4.94
C LEU A 19 -0.21 15.01 5.95
N ALA A 20 0.75 15.92 6.04
CA ALA A 20 0.67 17.07 6.93
C ALA A 20 -0.54 17.95 6.61
N VAL A 21 -0.80 18.25 5.33
CA VAL A 21 -1.97 19.04 4.91
C VAL A 21 -3.28 18.32 5.24
N MET A 22 -3.38 17.03 4.94
CA MET A 22 -4.58 16.24 5.29
C MET A 22 -4.84 16.24 6.80
N PHE A 23 -3.79 16.10 7.62
CA PHE A 23 -3.91 16.17 9.08
C PHE A 23 -4.26 17.57 9.58
N MET A 24 -3.70 18.63 9.00
CA MET A 24 -4.07 20.01 9.35
C MET A 24 -5.55 20.27 9.06
N VAL A 25 -6.07 19.83 7.91
CA VAL A 25 -7.50 19.95 7.57
C VAL A 25 -8.37 19.12 8.53
N ALA A 26 -7.98 17.89 8.84
CA ALA A 26 -8.70 17.06 9.80
C ALA A 26 -8.72 17.65 11.22
N MET A 27 -7.59 18.22 11.65
CA MET A 27 -7.49 18.93 12.93
C MET A 27 -8.30 20.21 12.95
N TRP A 28 -8.38 20.95 11.83
CA TRP A 28 -9.25 22.10 11.70
C TRP A 28 -10.71 21.70 11.94
N ILE A 29 -11.20 20.67 11.25
CA ILE A 29 -12.58 20.19 11.44
C ILE A 29 -12.83 19.75 12.89
N TYR A 30 -11.86 19.06 13.50
CA TYR A 30 -11.93 18.67 14.90
C TYR A 30 -12.01 19.87 15.86
N LEU A 31 -11.27 20.96 15.62
CA LEU A 31 -11.24 22.10 16.53
C LEU A 31 -12.43 23.04 16.34
N PHE A 32 -12.74 23.40 15.09
CA PHE A 32 -13.61 24.55 14.79
C PHE A 32 -15.01 24.19 14.31
N THR A 33 -15.30 22.90 14.06
CA THR A 33 -16.64 22.49 13.64
C THR A 33 -17.49 22.04 14.83
N THR A 34 -18.81 22.20 14.69
CA THR A 34 -19.85 21.79 15.64
C THR A 34 -20.43 20.41 15.31
N ILE A 35 -19.81 19.65 14.41
CA ILE A 35 -20.26 18.29 14.04
C ILE A 35 -20.21 17.38 15.29
N PRO A 36 -21.28 16.62 15.59
CA PRO A 36 -21.27 15.61 16.63
C PRO A 36 -20.16 14.59 16.42
N HIS A 37 -19.47 14.20 17.50
CA HIS A 37 -18.35 13.24 17.45
C HIS A 37 -17.26 13.58 16.42
N LYS A 38 -16.96 14.88 16.22
CA LYS A 38 -15.94 15.39 15.27
C LYS A 38 -14.55 14.70 15.35
N TRP A 39 -14.20 14.08 16.47
CA TRP A 39 -12.98 13.26 16.60
C TRP A 39 -12.98 12.02 15.68
N TRP A 40 -14.15 11.51 15.27
CA TRP A 40 -14.27 10.41 14.31
C TRP A 40 -13.76 10.74 12.92
N VAL A 41 -13.88 12.01 12.50
CA VAL A 41 -13.33 12.48 11.23
C VAL A 41 -11.80 12.35 11.28
N LEU A 42 -11.18 12.89 12.33
CA LEU A 42 -9.73 12.83 12.54
C LEU A 42 -9.23 11.37 12.59
N LEU A 43 -9.90 10.51 13.35
CA LEU A 43 -9.54 9.09 13.44
C LEU A 43 -9.62 8.41 12.07
N THR A 44 -10.64 8.71 11.28
CA THR A 44 -10.80 8.14 9.93
C THR A 44 -9.67 8.56 9.02
N VAL A 45 -9.28 9.85 9.03
CA VAL A 45 -8.13 10.34 8.25
C VAL A 45 -6.85 9.62 8.68
N ILE A 46 -6.54 9.54 9.98
CA ILE A 46 -5.35 8.85 10.50
C ILE A 46 -5.31 7.38 10.06
N MET A 47 -6.42 6.66 10.23
CA MET A 47 -6.45 5.22 9.94
C MET A 47 -6.29 4.91 8.45
N ILE A 48 -6.86 5.74 7.58
CA ILE A 48 -6.71 5.57 6.13
C ILE A 48 -5.30 5.97 5.70
N SER A 49 -4.80 7.11 6.19
CA SER A 49 -3.47 7.64 5.88
C SER A 49 -2.31 6.79 6.44
N ALA A 50 -2.56 5.93 7.43
CA ALA A 50 -1.60 4.92 7.88
C ALA A 50 -1.22 3.90 6.78
N GLY A 51 -1.96 3.85 5.67
CA GLY A 51 -1.55 3.15 4.46
C GLY A 51 -0.47 3.96 3.73
N ILE A 52 0.79 3.78 4.14
CA ILE A 52 1.92 4.57 3.61
C ILE A 52 2.06 4.37 2.09
N GLU A 53 1.70 3.19 1.57
CA GLU A 53 1.85 2.84 0.16
C GLU A 53 0.86 3.59 -0.76
N PRO A 54 1.30 3.97 -1.97
CA PRO A 54 0.45 4.55 -3.01
C PRO A 54 -0.63 3.55 -3.42
N GLY A 55 -1.83 4.01 -3.81
CA GLY A 55 -2.97 3.16 -4.19
C GLY A 55 -3.60 2.35 -3.03
N LEU A 56 -2.83 2.04 -1.99
CA LEU A 56 -3.32 1.45 -0.76
C LEU A 56 -4.30 2.40 -0.04
N ILE A 57 -4.13 3.71 -0.16
CA ILE A 57 -5.07 4.72 0.38
C ILE A 57 -6.46 4.58 -0.24
N ILE A 58 -6.57 4.49 -1.57
CA ILE A 58 -7.86 4.33 -2.27
C ILE A 58 -8.50 3.00 -1.87
N ARG A 59 -7.72 1.92 -1.91
CA ARG A 59 -8.21 0.59 -1.53
C ARG A 59 -8.67 0.54 -0.07
N ARG A 60 -7.90 1.15 0.86
CA ARG A 60 -8.29 1.28 2.27
C ARG A 60 -9.52 2.16 2.44
N SER A 61 -9.68 3.22 1.66
CA SER A 61 -10.87 4.08 1.69
C SER A 61 -12.12 3.30 1.28
N ILE A 62 -12.06 2.53 0.19
CA ILE A 62 -13.16 1.67 -0.26
C ILE A 62 -13.48 0.61 0.80
N HIS A 63 -12.47 -0.07 1.32
CA HIS A 63 -12.65 -1.07 2.38
C HIS A 63 -13.20 -0.46 3.67
N ARG A 64 -12.81 0.78 4.00
CA ARG A 64 -13.32 1.52 5.16
C ARG A 64 -14.80 1.86 4.98
N ILE A 65 -15.21 2.32 3.81
CA ILE A 65 -16.63 2.53 3.47
C ILE A 65 -17.37 1.21 3.62
N GLY A 66 -16.96 0.18 2.87
CA GLY A 66 -17.67 -1.10 2.84
C GLY A 66 -17.83 -1.73 4.22
N GLY A 67 -16.73 -1.79 4.99
CA GLY A 67 -16.73 -2.35 6.33
C GLY A 67 -17.55 -1.54 7.33
N THR A 68 -17.45 -0.20 7.31
CA THR A 68 -18.20 0.65 8.23
C THR A 68 -19.69 0.62 7.91
N PHE A 69 -20.11 0.79 6.65
CA PHE A 69 -21.53 0.74 6.29
C PHE A 69 -22.15 -0.64 6.55
N ALA A 70 -21.43 -1.73 6.27
CA ALA A 70 -21.89 -3.07 6.61
C ALA A 70 -22.07 -3.24 8.13
N ALA A 71 -21.13 -2.73 8.94
CA ALA A 71 -21.23 -2.75 10.39
C ALA A 71 -22.42 -1.94 10.88
N LEU A 72 -22.60 -0.71 10.39
CA LEU A 72 -23.71 0.16 10.77
C LEU A 72 -25.08 -0.47 10.45
N LEU A 73 -25.20 -1.16 9.29
CA LEU A 73 -26.41 -1.86 8.92
C LEU A 73 -26.75 -3.01 9.87
N ILE A 74 -25.74 -3.78 10.30
CA ILE A 74 -25.92 -4.90 11.25
C ILE A 74 -26.06 -4.41 12.70
N LEU A 75 -25.48 -3.26 13.02
CA LEU A 75 -25.47 -2.74 14.38
C LEU A 75 -26.88 -2.38 14.86
N ILE A 76 -27.74 -1.82 14.00
CA ILE A 76 -29.12 -1.46 14.35
C ILE A 76 -29.92 -2.68 14.85
N PRO A 77 -30.10 -3.78 14.08
CA PRO A 77 -30.84 -4.94 14.56
C PRO A 77 -30.17 -5.59 15.76
N LEU A 78 -28.84 -5.54 15.83
CA LEU A 78 -28.09 -6.11 16.95
C LEU A 78 -28.31 -5.32 18.25
N ILE A 79 -28.42 -3.99 18.20
CA ILE A 79 -28.79 -3.15 19.34
C ILE A 79 -30.20 -3.51 19.84
N TYR A 80 -31.17 -3.66 18.95
CA TYR A 80 -32.52 -4.09 19.34
C TYR A 80 -32.52 -5.48 19.97
N LEU A 81 -31.73 -6.43 19.45
CA LEU A 81 -31.58 -7.76 20.03
C LEU A 81 -31.00 -7.70 21.46
N MET A 82 -30.00 -6.85 21.68
CA MET A 82 -29.40 -6.64 23.00
C MET A 82 -30.34 -5.95 23.99
N GLN A 83 -31.25 -5.09 23.51
CA GLN A 83 -32.30 -4.50 24.35
C GLN A 83 -33.33 -5.53 24.81
N ILE A 84 -33.66 -6.52 23.97
CA ILE A 84 -34.56 -7.62 24.34
C ILE A 84 -33.94 -8.48 25.45
N ASN A 85 -32.63 -8.73 25.39
CA ASN A 85 -31.93 -9.49 26.41
C ASN A 85 -30.47 -9.03 26.57
N TYR A 86 -30.19 -8.38 27.69
CA TYR A 86 -28.87 -7.81 28.00
C TYR A 86 -27.74 -8.84 28.05
N ARG A 87 -28.06 -10.14 28.24
CA ARG A 87 -27.05 -11.22 28.25
C ARG A 87 -26.34 -11.39 26.91
N PHE A 88 -26.93 -10.88 25.82
CA PHE A 88 -26.28 -10.88 24.51
C PHE A 88 -25.14 -9.87 24.40
N ILE A 89 -25.10 -8.81 25.22
CA ILE A 89 -24.04 -7.78 25.18
C ILE A 89 -22.63 -8.40 25.31
N PRO A 90 -22.31 -9.18 26.38
CA PRO A 90 -20.98 -9.78 26.51
C PRO A 90 -20.69 -10.79 25.39
N VAL A 91 -21.71 -11.53 24.91
CA VAL A 91 -21.54 -12.49 23.80
C VAL A 91 -21.11 -11.78 22.53
N VAL A 92 -21.84 -10.74 22.11
CA VAL A 92 -21.49 -9.94 20.94
C VAL A 92 -20.11 -9.30 21.10
N PHE A 93 -19.80 -8.77 22.29
CA PHE A 93 -18.52 -8.13 22.56
C PHE A 93 -17.34 -9.11 22.39
N ILE A 94 -17.45 -10.31 22.95
CA ILE A 94 -16.44 -11.38 22.80
C ILE A 94 -16.29 -11.77 21.33
N PHE A 95 -17.39 -12.01 20.61
CA PHE A 95 -17.35 -12.30 19.18
C PHE A 95 -16.72 -11.16 18.38
N GLY A 96 -17.00 -9.91 18.75
CA GLY A 96 -16.41 -8.72 18.14
C GLY A 96 -14.89 -8.67 18.32
N ILE A 97 -14.39 -8.95 19.53
CA ILE A 97 -12.95 -9.00 19.81
C ILE A 97 -12.27 -10.15 19.05
N ILE A 98 -12.85 -11.36 19.08
CA ILE A 98 -12.29 -12.51 18.35
C ILE A 98 -12.27 -12.21 16.85
N GLY A 99 -13.37 -11.68 16.30
CA GLY A 99 -13.46 -11.27 14.90
C GLY A 99 -12.41 -10.22 14.55
N LEU A 100 -12.21 -9.22 15.41
CA LEU A 100 -11.16 -8.21 15.22
C LEU A 100 -9.76 -8.83 15.27
N ALA A 101 -9.45 -9.66 16.26
CA ALA A 101 -8.14 -10.28 16.42
C ALA A 101 -7.75 -11.17 15.24
N VAL A 102 -8.69 -12.01 14.78
CA VAL A 102 -8.47 -12.91 13.64
C VAL A 102 -8.33 -12.12 12.34
N THR A 103 -9.17 -11.10 12.13
CA THR A 103 -9.20 -10.38 10.86
C THR A 103 -8.10 -9.33 10.75
N ALA A 104 -7.64 -8.76 11.87
CA ALA A 104 -6.54 -7.78 11.88
C ALA A 104 -5.24 -8.36 11.29
N LEU A 105 -5.06 -9.68 11.35
CA LEU A 105 -3.95 -10.40 10.73
C LEU A 105 -4.06 -10.49 9.20
N ASN A 106 -5.26 -10.29 8.63
CA ASN A 106 -5.54 -10.41 7.21
C ASN A 106 -5.66 -9.03 6.52
N THR A 107 -4.52 -8.50 6.07
CA THR A 107 -4.45 -7.20 5.39
C THR A 107 -5.16 -7.14 4.03
N ARG A 108 -5.49 -8.29 3.43
CA ARG A 108 -6.15 -8.36 2.11
C ARG A 108 -7.64 -7.99 2.19
N ARG A 109 -8.30 -8.37 3.30
CA ARG A 109 -9.72 -8.09 3.60
C ARG A 109 -9.86 -7.16 4.80
N TYR A 110 -9.25 -5.98 4.67
CA TYR A 110 -9.32 -4.93 5.67
C TYR A 110 -10.75 -4.49 6.00
N ASP A 111 -11.67 -4.62 5.05
CA ASP A 111 -13.11 -4.40 5.19
C ASP A 111 -13.71 -5.18 6.38
N ILE A 112 -13.31 -6.45 6.56
CA ILE A 112 -13.81 -7.29 7.65
C ILE A 112 -13.25 -6.81 9.01
N SER A 113 -11.99 -6.38 9.06
CA SER A 113 -11.44 -5.79 10.29
C SER A 113 -12.13 -4.48 10.65
N VAL A 114 -12.43 -3.65 9.64
CA VAL A 114 -13.20 -2.41 9.82
C VAL A 114 -14.61 -2.72 10.33
N PHE A 115 -15.22 -3.80 9.87
CA PHE A 115 -16.53 -4.22 10.34
C PHE A 115 -16.51 -4.49 11.86
N PHE A 116 -15.62 -5.39 12.31
CA PHE A 116 -15.56 -5.77 13.72
C PHE A 116 -15.09 -4.63 14.63
N ILE A 117 -14.10 -3.83 14.21
CA ILE A 117 -13.67 -2.68 15.02
C ILE A 117 -14.79 -1.66 15.18
N THR A 118 -15.64 -1.46 14.16
CA THR A 118 -16.77 -0.54 14.25
C THR A 118 -17.78 -1.04 15.29
N ILE A 119 -18.10 -2.34 15.30
CA ILE A 119 -19.00 -2.93 16.31
C ILE A 119 -18.41 -2.78 17.71
N VAL A 120 -17.14 -3.14 17.92
CA VAL A 120 -16.49 -3.06 19.23
C VAL A 120 -16.44 -1.62 19.75
N VAL A 121 -16.07 -0.65 18.90
CA VAL A 121 -16.03 0.76 19.28
C VAL A 121 -17.41 1.28 19.69
N PHE A 122 -18.48 0.89 18.99
CA PHE A 122 -19.84 1.29 19.38
C PHE A 122 -20.27 0.68 20.71
N LEU A 123 -19.96 -0.59 20.96
CA LEU A 123 -20.25 -1.23 22.24
C LEU A 123 -19.50 -0.57 23.40
N LEU A 124 -18.22 -0.22 23.20
CA LEU A 124 -17.44 0.50 24.20
C LEU A 124 -17.97 1.90 24.44
N LEU A 125 -18.31 2.63 23.37
CA LEU A 125 -18.81 4.00 23.49
C LEU A 125 -20.19 4.03 24.16
N ALA A 126 -21.03 3.01 23.94
CA ALA A 126 -22.30 2.87 24.66
C ALA A 126 -22.12 2.71 26.19
N GLN A 127 -20.97 2.22 26.67
CA GLN A 127 -20.69 2.14 28.11
C GLN A 127 -20.24 3.49 28.70
N THR A 128 -19.65 4.37 27.89
CA THR A 128 -19.10 5.66 28.34
C THR A 128 -20.03 6.83 28.07
N THR A 129 -21.15 6.61 27.40
CA THR A 129 -22.13 7.65 27.08
C THR A 129 -23.11 7.77 28.24
N ASP A 130 -23.26 8.99 28.78
CA ASP A 130 -24.19 9.24 29.88
C ASP A 130 -25.63 8.88 29.50
N ALA A 131 -26.39 8.36 30.47
CA ALA A 131 -27.78 7.95 30.28
C ALA A 131 -28.72 9.08 29.78
N ASN A 132 -28.30 10.34 29.96
CA ASN A 132 -29.02 11.54 29.51
C ASN A 132 -28.45 12.13 28.21
N SER A 133 -27.64 11.37 27.46
CA SER A 133 -27.24 11.73 26.11
C SER A 133 -28.49 12.01 25.27
N PRO A 134 -28.60 13.20 24.64
CA PRO A 134 -29.71 13.49 23.75
C PRO A 134 -29.68 12.64 22.47
N GLU A 135 -28.57 11.96 22.18
CA GLU A 135 -28.41 11.16 20.98
C GLU A 135 -28.90 9.72 21.16
N GLY A 136 -29.89 9.33 20.35
CA GLY A 136 -30.34 7.95 20.27
C GLY A 136 -29.37 7.05 19.47
N PRO A 137 -29.52 5.71 19.55
CA PRO A 137 -28.67 4.76 18.82
C PRO A 137 -28.64 4.99 17.30
N PHE A 138 -29.77 5.43 16.73
CA PHE A 138 -29.88 5.73 15.31
C PHE A 138 -29.09 7.00 14.92
N GLU A 139 -29.18 8.06 15.73
CA GLU A 139 -28.44 9.30 15.50
C GLU A 139 -26.94 9.06 15.57
N MET A 140 -26.49 8.25 16.53
CA MET A 140 -25.10 7.85 16.67
C MET A 140 -24.57 7.09 15.44
N VAL A 141 -25.38 6.16 14.89
CA VAL A 141 -25.07 5.45 13.65
C VAL A 141 -24.96 6.41 12.46
N LEU A 142 -25.90 7.35 12.33
CA LEU A 142 -25.90 8.35 11.28
C LEU A 142 -24.68 9.28 11.37
N ASN A 143 -24.39 9.78 12.57
CA ASN A 143 -23.22 10.62 12.87
C ASN A 143 -21.92 9.91 12.47
N ARG A 144 -21.81 8.60 12.71
CA ARG A 144 -20.65 7.81 12.29
C ARG A 144 -20.55 7.71 10.77
N GLY A 145 -21.66 7.46 10.09
CA GLY A 145 -21.71 7.42 8.63
C GLY A 145 -21.21 8.73 8.04
N ILE A 146 -21.75 9.86 8.51
CA ILE A 146 -21.39 11.21 8.06
C ILE A 146 -19.91 11.50 8.32
N CYS A 147 -19.41 11.28 9.55
CA CYS A 147 -18.01 11.51 9.89
C CYS A 147 -17.05 10.66 9.05
N THR A 148 -17.44 9.42 8.75
CA THR A 148 -16.64 8.51 7.92
C THR A 148 -16.56 9.03 6.48
N VAL A 149 -17.69 9.45 5.90
CA VAL A 149 -17.74 10.04 4.55
C VAL A 149 -16.90 11.31 4.47
N ILE A 150 -17.00 12.21 5.46
CA ILE A 150 -16.18 13.43 5.51
C ILE A 150 -14.69 13.08 5.59
N GLY A 151 -14.30 12.16 6.48
CA GLY A 151 -12.90 11.74 6.60
C GLY A 151 -12.34 11.16 5.31
N ILE A 152 -13.11 10.33 4.62
CA ILE A 152 -12.72 9.77 3.33
C ILE A 152 -12.65 10.85 2.25
N PHE A 153 -13.59 11.80 2.23
CA PHE A 153 -13.56 12.91 1.27
C PHE A 153 -12.27 13.72 1.38
N ILE A 154 -11.84 14.06 2.61
CA ILE A 154 -10.56 14.75 2.86
C ILE A 154 -9.39 13.96 2.28
N VAL A 155 -9.36 12.65 2.55
CA VAL A 155 -8.27 11.79 2.08
C VAL A 155 -8.29 11.67 0.56
N LEU A 156 -9.45 11.47 -0.07
CA LEU A 156 -9.57 11.35 -1.52
C LEU A 156 -9.19 12.65 -2.23
N VAL A 157 -9.57 13.81 -1.70
CA VAL A 157 -9.16 15.11 -2.25
C VAL A 157 -7.65 15.30 -2.10
N GLY A 158 -7.09 15.01 -0.92
CA GLY A 158 -5.64 15.06 -0.69
C GLY A 158 -4.86 14.10 -1.59
N ASP A 159 -5.40 12.92 -1.84
CA ASP A 159 -4.84 11.92 -2.77
C ASP A 159 -4.94 12.40 -4.21
N TYR A 160 -6.08 12.93 -4.63
CA TYR A 160 -6.28 13.48 -5.97
C TYR A 160 -5.23 14.54 -6.32
N PHE A 161 -4.99 15.50 -5.43
CA PHE A 161 -3.98 16.53 -5.66
C PHE A 161 -2.56 15.95 -5.81
N LEU A 162 -2.16 14.98 -4.99
CA LEU A 162 -0.82 14.40 -5.09
C LEU A 162 -0.67 13.51 -6.34
N PHE A 163 -1.63 12.63 -6.59
CA PHE A 163 -1.54 11.62 -7.64
C PHE A 163 -1.80 12.20 -9.02
N GLN A 164 -2.82 13.04 -9.18
CA GLN A 164 -3.19 13.60 -10.48
C GLN A 164 -2.36 14.83 -10.84
N ALA A 165 -2.13 15.77 -9.91
CA ALA A 165 -1.44 17.01 -10.24
C ALA A 165 0.08 16.83 -10.33
N TRP A 166 0.67 15.95 -9.50
CA TRP A 166 2.12 15.77 -9.47
C TRP A 166 2.63 14.51 -10.22
N ARG A 167 1.71 13.72 -10.80
CA ARG A 167 1.99 12.41 -11.44
C ARG A 167 2.82 11.50 -10.54
N TYR A 168 2.49 11.48 -9.23
CA TYR A 168 3.28 10.79 -8.20
C TYR A 168 3.51 9.31 -8.50
N SER A 169 2.48 8.58 -8.95
CA SER A 169 2.62 7.15 -9.26
C SER A 169 3.62 6.87 -10.37
N GLN A 170 3.66 7.70 -11.41
CA GLN A 170 4.62 7.55 -12.50
C GLN A 170 6.06 7.76 -11.99
N LYS A 171 6.27 8.84 -11.22
CA LYS A 171 7.58 9.17 -10.63
C LYS A 171 8.05 8.09 -9.65
N LEU A 172 7.13 7.56 -8.85
CA LEU A 172 7.43 6.46 -7.93
C LEU A 172 7.69 5.14 -8.66
N TYR A 173 6.91 4.84 -9.70
CA TYR A 173 7.14 3.64 -10.51
C TYR A 173 8.52 3.71 -11.16
N LEU A 174 8.89 4.86 -11.74
CA LEU A 174 10.23 5.09 -12.28
C LEU A 174 11.32 4.92 -11.21
N PHE A 175 11.11 5.42 -9.99
CA PHE A 175 12.02 5.19 -8.87
C PHE A 175 12.23 3.69 -8.61
N HIS A 176 11.14 2.91 -8.57
CA HIS A 176 11.25 1.46 -8.42
C HIS A 176 11.91 0.79 -9.64
N GLN A 177 11.68 1.26 -10.87
CA GLN A 177 12.37 0.76 -12.07
C GLN A 177 13.88 0.95 -11.94
N MET A 178 14.33 2.13 -11.52
CA MET A 178 15.75 2.44 -11.29
C MET A 178 16.35 1.57 -10.17
N MET A 179 15.64 1.41 -9.06
CA MET A 179 16.08 0.59 -7.93
C MET A 179 16.27 -0.87 -8.33
N VAL A 180 15.30 -1.44 -9.04
CA VAL A 180 15.34 -2.84 -9.49
C VAL A 180 16.44 -3.02 -10.54
N TYR A 181 16.56 -2.09 -11.49
CA TYR A 181 17.60 -2.12 -12.51
C TYR A 181 19.01 -2.11 -11.89
N ASN A 182 19.27 -1.19 -10.95
CA ASN A 182 20.56 -1.13 -10.26
C ASN A 182 20.81 -2.40 -9.45
N PHE A 183 19.81 -2.89 -8.72
CA PHE A 183 19.90 -4.15 -7.96
C PHE A 183 20.30 -5.33 -8.86
N PHE A 184 19.68 -5.49 -10.03
CA PHE A 184 20.01 -6.57 -10.97
C PHE A 184 21.45 -6.45 -11.49
N ASN A 185 21.90 -5.25 -11.85
CA ASN A 185 23.28 -5.02 -12.29
C ASN A 185 24.30 -5.34 -11.19
N ASP A 186 24.09 -4.82 -9.99
CA ASP A 186 24.98 -5.02 -8.84
C ASP A 186 25.07 -6.52 -8.50
N THR A 187 23.93 -7.22 -8.54
CA THR A 187 23.86 -8.65 -8.25
C THR A 187 24.61 -9.50 -9.28
N VAL A 188 24.42 -9.24 -10.58
CA VAL A 188 25.15 -9.99 -11.62
C VAL A 188 26.65 -9.69 -11.55
N GLN A 189 27.02 -8.44 -11.28
CA GLN A 189 28.42 -8.08 -11.10
C GLN A 189 29.04 -8.87 -9.92
N GLN A 190 28.34 -8.94 -8.77
CA GLN A 190 28.77 -9.76 -7.63
C GLN A 190 28.89 -11.24 -7.97
N ILE A 191 27.95 -11.81 -8.74
CA ILE A 191 28.02 -13.22 -9.12
C ILE A 191 29.24 -13.51 -10.00
N VAL A 192 29.56 -12.61 -10.95
CA VAL A 192 30.70 -12.75 -11.84
C VAL A 192 32.03 -12.54 -11.09
N THR A 193 32.10 -11.61 -10.13
CA THR A 193 33.32 -11.33 -9.34
C THR A 193 33.51 -12.29 -8.15
N CYS A 194 32.47 -13.02 -7.73
CA CYS A 194 32.55 -13.99 -6.63
C CYS A 194 33.66 -15.03 -6.82
N ARG A 195 33.95 -15.42 -8.08
CA ARG A 195 35.01 -16.38 -8.40
C ARG A 195 36.40 -15.87 -8.03
N THR A 196 36.62 -14.56 -8.14
CA THR A 196 37.89 -13.91 -7.79
C THR A 196 37.99 -13.55 -6.30
N GLU A 197 36.86 -13.29 -5.63
CA GLU A 197 36.83 -12.75 -4.27
C GLU A 197 36.66 -13.81 -3.15
N LYS A 198 36.63 -15.11 -3.48
CA LYS A 198 36.45 -16.23 -2.52
C LYS A 198 35.25 -16.06 -1.57
N VAL A 199 34.16 -15.48 -2.07
CA VAL A 199 32.93 -15.27 -1.30
C VAL A 199 32.20 -16.61 -1.11
N ASN A 200 31.58 -16.80 0.07
CA ASN A 200 30.78 -17.99 0.33
C ASN A 200 29.50 -17.99 -0.55
N THR A 201 29.49 -18.84 -1.57
CA THR A 201 28.43 -18.95 -2.58
C THR A 201 27.09 -19.40 -1.99
N PHE A 202 27.10 -20.25 -0.95
CA PHE A 202 25.89 -20.72 -0.29
C PHE A 202 25.14 -19.57 0.39
N ILE A 203 25.85 -18.74 1.16
CA ILE A 203 25.27 -17.58 1.85
C ILE A 203 24.75 -16.55 0.84
N LEU A 204 25.45 -16.37 -0.28
CA LEU A 204 25.02 -15.47 -1.35
C LEU A 204 23.68 -15.91 -1.95
N VAL A 205 23.55 -17.18 -2.33
CA VAL A 205 22.33 -17.74 -2.94
C VAL A 205 21.16 -17.73 -1.96
N GLU A 206 21.40 -18.03 -0.68
CA GLU A 206 20.36 -17.97 0.36
C GLU A 206 19.81 -16.54 0.51
N LYS A 207 20.68 -15.54 0.62
CA LYS A 207 20.29 -14.13 0.74
C LYS A 207 19.60 -13.60 -0.52
N LEU A 208 20.02 -14.07 -1.69
CA LEU A 208 19.54 -13.61 -2.99
C LEU A 208 18.03 -13.75 -3.12
N ARG A 209 17.44 -14.89 -2.70
CA ARG A 209 15.99 -15.08 -2.77
C ARG A 209 15.22 -14.02 -1.99
N GLY A 210 15.66 -13.73 -0.75
CA GLY A 210 15.05 -12.71 0.09
C GLY A 210 15.20 -11.30 -0.50
N GLN A 211 16.38 -10.99 -1.04
CA GLN A 211 16.65 -9.69 -1.68
C GLN A 211 15.83 -9.49 -2.95
N VAL A 212 15.74 -10.50 -3.82
CA VAL A 212 14.91 -10.44 -5.03
C VAL A 212 13.46 -10.15 -4.67
N ILE A 213 12.90 -10.82 -3.67
CA ILE A 213 11.52 -10.56 -3.21
C ILE A 213 11.40 -9.12 -2.69
N LYS A 214 12.32 -8.68 -1.84
CA LYS A 214 12.34 -7.34 -1.26
C LYS A 214 12.39 -6.23 -2.33
N HIS A 215 13.17 -6.41 -3.39
CA HIS A 215 13.33 -5.41 -4.45
C HIS A 215 12.26 -5.51 -5.54
N CYS A 216 11.73 -6.71 -5.85
CA CYS A 216 10.74 -6.90 -6.91
C CYS A 216 9.28 -6.72 -6.45
N ALA A 217 8.97 -6.91 -5.16
CA ALA A 217 7.59 -6.72 -4.69
C ALA A 217 7.09 -5.25 -4.84
N PRO A 218 7.87 -4.21 -4.49
CA PRO A 218 7.43 -2.82 -4.62
C PRO A 218 7.15 -2.39 -6.07
N ILE A 219 7.91 -2.90 -7.05
CA ILE A 219 7.68 -2.58 -8.47
C ILE A 219 6.39 -3.21 -8.99
N ALA A 220 6.04 -4.42 -8.55
CA ALA A 220 4.78 -5.06 -8.91
C ALA A 220 3.58 -4.30 -8.33
N ILE A 221 3.64 -3.93 -7.05
CA ILE A 221 2.60 -3.13 -6.38
C ILE A 221 2.44 -1.78 -7.07
N SER A 222 3.54 -1.06 -7.34
CA SER A 222 3.48 0.23 -8.01
C SER A 222 2.98 0.14 -9.46
N ALA A 223 3.22 -0.97 -10.18
CA ALA A 223 2.61 -1.21 -11.49
C ALA A 223 1.09 -1.36 -11.41
N GLU A 224 0.57 -2.14 -10.46
CA GLU A 224 -0.87 -2.29 -10.25
C GLU A 224 -1.53 -0.95 -9.92
N ASN A 225 -0.94 -0.19 -8.99
CA ASN A 225 -1.43 1.12 -8.60
C ASN A 225 -1.42 2.11 -9.77
N LEU A 226 -0.35 2.10 -10.57
CA LEU A 226 -0.26 2.94 -11.75
C LEU A 226 -1.39 2.58 -12.74
N LYS A 227 -1.63 1.30 -13.02
CA LYS A 227 -2.70 0.87 -13.93
C LYS A 227 -4.12 1.29 -13.50
N LEU A 228 -4.34 1.50 -12.21
CA LEU A 228 -5.62 1.96 -11.65
C LEU A 228 -5.86 3.47 -11.86
N GLU A 229 -4.86 4.24 -12.26
CA GLU A 229 -5.03 5.67 -12.54
C GLU A 229 -5.83 5.90 -13.85
N VAL A 230 -6.82 6.78 -13.75
CA VAL A 230 -7.79 7.07 -14.83
C VAL A 230 -7.15 7.71 -16.06
N LYS A 231 -6.09 8.52 -15.89
CA LYS A 231 -5.49 9.33 -16.96
C LYS A 231 -4.28 8.70 -17.67
N ILE A 232 -4.02 7.41 -17.49
CA ILE A 232 -2.84 6.78 -18.10
C ILE A 232 -3.08 6.40 -19.55
N SER A 233 -2.16 6.82 -20.42
CA SER A 233 -2.17 6.45 -21.83
C SER A 233 -1.97 4.93 -22.02
N PRO A 234 -2.61 4.34 -23.04
CA PRO A 234 -2.45 2.91 -23.33
C PRO A 234 -1.00 2.51 -23.60
N GLU A 235 -0.19 3.43 -24.15
CA GLU A 235 1.24 3.23 -24.38
C GLU A 235 2.04 3.03 -23.08
N ILE A 236 1.74 3.83 -22.04
CA ILE A 236 2.40 3.69 -20.74
C ILE A 236 2.02 2.34 -20.12
N LYS A 237 0.75 1.92 -20.18
CA LYS A 237 0.32 0.60 -19.69
C LYS A 237 1.10 -0.53 -20.37
N LYS A 238 1.25 -0.46 -21.71
CA LYS A 238 2.04 -1.43 -22.47
C LYS A 238 3.52 -1.46 -22.02
N LYS A 239 4.14 -0.29 -21.79
CA LYS A 239 5.52 -0.22 -21.27
C LYS A 239 5.64 -0.84 -19.86
N VAL A 240 4.66 -0.61 -18.99
CA VAL A 240 4.61 -1.25 -17.65
C VAL A 240 4.57 -2.77 -17.80
N ASP A 241 3.69 -3.29 -18.66
CA ASP A 241 3.55 -4.74 -18.88
C ASP A 241 4.84 -5.36 -19.41
N MET A 242 5.42 -4.76 -20.45
CA MET A 242 6.69 -5.20 -21.01
C MET A 242 7.84 -5.15 -19.99
N PHE A 243 7.85 -4.14 -19.12
CA PHE A 243 8.83 -4.06 -18.05
C PHE A 243 8.65 -5.17 -17.02
N GLN A 244 7.41 -5.44 -16.56
CA GLN A 244 7.11 -6.51 -15.61
C GLN A 244 7.50 -7.89 -16.14
N GLU A 245 7.18 -8.19 -17.40
CA GLU A 245 7.63 -9.41 -18.07
C GLU A 245 9.15 -9.51 -18.11
N THR A 246 9.83 -8.41 -18.45
CA THR A 246 11.30 -8.38 -18.49
C THR A 246 11.93 -8.59 -17.11
N ILE A 247 11.36 -8.03 -16.04
CA ILE A 247 11.80 -8.28 -14.66
C ILE A 247 11.60 -9.75 -14.27
N TRP A 248 10.51 -10.37 -14.70
CA TRP A 248 10.26 -11.79 -14.46
C TRP A 248 11.31 -12.68 -15.12
N ASP A 249 11.68 -12.37 -16.36
CA ASP A 249 12.74 -13.08 -17.09
C ASP A 249 14.12 -12.84 -16.45
N LEU A 250 14.43 -11.60 -16.06
CA LEU A 250 15.68 -11.26 -15.35
C LEU A 250 15.80 -12.02 -14.02
N ARG A 251 14.70 -12.15 -13.27
CA ARG A 251 14.66 -12.92 -12.03
C ARG A 251 15.04 -14.38 -12.27
N ARG A 252 14.45 -15.02 -13.28
CA ARG A 252 14.76 -16.41 -13.65
C ARG A 252 16.22 -16.55 -14.08
N LEU A 253 16.70 -15.61 -14.89
CA LEU A 253 18.04 -15.62 -15.44
C LEU A 253 19.11 -15.48 -14.36
N ILE A 254 18.90 -14.64 -13.33
CA ILE A 254 19.82 -14.52 -12.19
C ILE A 254 20.02 -15.88 -11.50
N PHE A 255 18.94 -16.63 -11.23
CA PHE A 255 19.08 -17.94 -10.58
C PHE A 255 19.75 -18.96 -11.51
N ALA A 256 19.45 -18.92 -12.81
CA ALA A 256 20.15 -19.76 -13.79
C ALA A 256 21.66 -19.46 -13.82
N LEU A 257 22.03 -18.18 -13.72
CA LEU A 257 23.42 -17.72 -13.68
C LEU A 257 24.12 -18.17 -12.40
N CYS A 258 23.45 -18.15 -11.24
CA CYS A 258 23.99 -18.75 -10.02
C CYS A 258 24.26 -20.25 -10.17
N VAL A 259 23.37 -21.00 -10.83
CA VAL A 259 23.56 -22.43 -11.06
C VAL A 259 24.71 -22.68 -12.04
N SER A 260 24.79 -21.93 -13.14
CA SER A 260 25.86 -22.09 -14.13
C SER A 260 27.23 -21.78 -13.55
N GLU A 261 27.30 -20.75 -12.71
CA GLU A 261 28.57 -20.26 -12.13
C GLU A 261 29.02 -21.06 -10.91
N PHE A 262 28.11 -21.36 -9.97
CA PHE A 262 28.47 -21.96 -8.68
C PHE A 262 28.29 -23.47 -8.61
N VAL A 263 27.45 -24.07 -9.46
CA VAL A 263 27.17 -25.52 -9.42
C VAL A 263 27.83 -26.22 -10.61
N LEU A 264 27.60 -25.71 -11.83
CA LEU A 264 28.12 -26.33 -13.05
C LEU A 264 29.53 -25.88 -13.40
N HIS A 265 29.98 -24.74 -12.87
CA HIS A 265 31.28 -24.11 -13.17
C HIS A 265 31.58 -23.98 -14.68
N SER A 266 30.54 -23.82 -15.49
CA SER A 266 30.64 -23.80 -16.95
C SER A 266 30.78 -22.36 -17.45
N ALA A 267 32.00 -21.95 -17.77
CA ALA A 267 32.30 -20.60 -18.25
C ALA A 267 31.48 -20.21 -19.51
N THR A 268 31.31 -21.15 -20.44
CA THR A 268 30.56 -20.93 -21.68
C THR A 268 29.06 -20.69 -21.41
N THR A 269 28.48 -21.42 -20.46
CA THR A 269 27.07 -21.28 -20.08
C THR A 269 26.85 -20.00 -19.30
N THR A 270 27.75 -19.65 -18.36
CA THR A 270 27.69 -18.37 -17.65
C THR A 270 27.78 -17.20 -18.62
N GLU A 271 28.72 -17.21 -19.58
CA GLU A 271 28.88 -16.13 -20.54
C GLU A 271 27.61 -15.92 -21.38
N LYS A 272 26.98 -17.02 -21.83
CA LYS A 272 25.69 -16.98 -22.53
C LYS A 272 24.59 -16.33 -21.68
N HIS A 273 24.49 -16.71 -20.40
CA HIS A 273 23.51 -16.10 -19.49
C HIS A 273 23.81 -14.61 -19.22
N VAL A 274 25.07 -14.21 -19.11
CA VAL A 274 25.48 -12.81 -18.97
C VAL A 274 25.12 -12.00 -20.22
N GLN A 275 25.33 -12.54 -21.42
CA GLN A 275 24.93 -11.87 -22.66
C GLN A 275 23.41 -11.70 -22.75
N GLN A 276 22.65 -12.76 -22.43
CA GLN A 276 21.19 -12.69 -22.37
C GLN A 276 20.72 -11.67 -21.33
N PHE A 277 21.42 -11.57 -20.19
CA PHE A 277 21.13 -10.58 -19.15
C PHE A 277 21.32 -9.16 -19.66
N LYS A 278 22.41 -8.87 -20.38
CA LYS A 278 22.64 -7.54 -20.99
C LYS A 278 21.52 -7.16 -21.98
N ILE A 279 21.04 -8.11 -22.78
CA ILE A 279 19.93 -7.89 -23.71
C ILE A 279 18.64 -7.54 -22.94
N LEU A 280 18.31 -8.31 -21.90
CA LEU A 280 17.12 -8.05 -21.08
C LEU A 280 17.23 -6.73 -20.31
N MET A 281 18.41 -6.38 -19.80
CA MET A 281 18.63 -5.09 -19.14
C MET A 281 18.47 -3.91 -20.11
N LYS A 282 18.94 -4.04 -21.36
CA LYS A 282 18.70 -3.04 -22.41
C LYS A 282 17.20 -2.89 -22.67
N LYS A 283 16.48 -4.00 -22.85
CA LYS A 283 15.02 -4.02 -23.02
C LYS A 283 14.31 -3.41 -21.82
N ALA A 284 14.75 -3.68 -20.60
CA ALA A 284 14.20 -3.10 -19.37
C ALA A 284 14.35 -1.57 -19.38
N LYS A 285 15.54 -1.06 -19.74
CA LYS A 285 15.83 0.38 -19.80
C LYS A 285 15.02 1.11 -20.88
N GLU A 286 14.79 0.48 -22.03
CA GLU A 286 13.95 1.03 -23.10
C GLU A 286 12.47 1.19 -22.68
N ASN A 287 12.01 0.38 -21.73
CA ASN A 287 10.66 0.43 -21.16
C ASN A 287 10.56 1.30 -19.89
N PHE A 288 11.55 2.13 -19.59
CA PHE A 288 11.43 3.12 -18.52
C PHE A 288 10.37 4.17 -18.87
N ILE A 289 9.61 4.61 -17.86
CA ILE A 289 8.60 5.66 -18.01
C ILE A 289 9.20 6.97 -17.52
N TYR A 290 9.85 7.68 -18.44
CA TYR A 290 10.32 9.04 -18.19
C TYR A 290 9.13 10.00 -18.22
N THR A 291 9.07 10.91 -17.26
CA THR A 291 8.10 12.01 -17.24
C THR A 291 8.75 13.24 -17.89
N GLU A 292 7.98 14.08 -18.59
CA GLU A 292 8.46 15.31 -19.25
C GLU A 292 9.26 16.21 -18.28
N ASP A 293 8.80 16.38 -17.04
CA ASP A 293 9.50 17.13 -15.96
C ASP A 293 10.87 16.57 -15.52
N ILE A 294 11.24 15.35 -15.95
CA ILE A 294 12.50 14.68 -15.57
C ILE A 294 13.55 14.79 -16.69
N LEU A 295 13.11 15.17 -17.90
CA LEU A 295 13.97 15.43 -19.06
C LEU A 295 14.49 16.87 -19.10
N GLU A 296 13.80 17.80 -18.43
CA GLU A 296 14.27 19.17 -18.10
C GLU A 296 15.14 19.18 -16.82
#